data_AF-A0A507CGC4-F1
#
_entry.id   AF-A0A507CGC4-F1
#
_cell.length_a   1.000
_cell.length_b   1.000
_cell.length_c   1.000
_cell.angle_alpha   90.00
_cell.angle_beta   90.00
_cell.angle_gamma   90.00
#
_symmetry.space_group_name_H-M   'P 1'
#
loop_
_entity.id
_entity.type
_entity.pdbx_description
1 polymer ?
#
loop_
_entity_poly.entity_id
_entity_poly.type
_entity_poly.pdbx_seq_one_letter_code
_entity_poly.pdbx_strand_id
1 'polypeptide(L)'
;MVVERPSDAMMHGLHYVAGLVFYSVTPVAVVCESVPPFGLTKEMIMALSQRHAYGLSLFIAASVTQYHIHAYLASLKPRIGPRIYILPKGGLFDAVLCPHYFLEILIYAALFMAVGTWTTFAVLVWVVVDLSVSADESYKWYLARFGDKLNPEIARIIPFVF
;
A
#
# COMPACT_ATOMS: atom_id res chain seq x y z
N MET A 1 -8.78 17.41 -17.37
CA MET A 1 -9.14 16.04 -16.96
C MET A 1 -9.24 16.05 -15.45
N VAL A 2 -10.46 16.09 -14.88
CA VAL A 2 -10.66 16.02 -13.43
C VAL A 2 -10.56 14.54 -13.06
N VAL A 3 -9.43 14.14 -12.47
CA VAL A 3 -9.10 12.74 -12.18
C VAL A 3 -9.95 12.19 -11.03
N GLU A 4 -10.38 13.03 -10.09
CA GLU A 4 -11.32 12.65 -9.03
C GLU A 4 -12.34 13.75 -8.71
N ARG A 5 -13.55 13.31 -8.37
CA ARG A 5 -14.66 14.15 -7.90
C ARG A 5 -14.45 14.35 -6.38
N PRO A 6 -14.63 15.55 -5.80
CA PRO A 6 -14.35 15.83 -4.38
C PRO A 6 -15.24 15.01 -3.41
N SER A 7 -14.63 14.31 -2.46
CA SER A 7 -15.29 13.43 -1.48
C SER A 7 -15.64 14.19 -0.20
N ASP A 8 -16.68 13.75 0.52
CA ASP A 8 -17.02 14.25 1.86
C ASP A 8 -16.15 13.63 2.97
N ALA A 9 -15.25 12.72 2.62
CA ALA A 9 -14.31 12.11 3.55
C ALA A 9 -13.30 13.16 4.06
N MET A 10 -13.21 13.33 5.38
CA MET A 10 -12.28 14.24 6.03
C MET A 10 -11.15 13.44 6.70
N MET A 11 -9.90 13.87 6.52
CA MET A 11 -8.73 13.31 7.19
C MET A 11 -8.33 14.22 8.35
N HIS A 12 -7.98 13.64 9.50
CA HIS A 12 -7.49 14.43 10.64
C HIS A 12 -6.17 15.14 10.27
N GLY A 13 -6.05 16.44 10.58
CA GLY A 13 -4.92 17.26 10.14
C GLY A 13 -3.55 16.74 10.61
N LEU A 14 -3.49 16.16 11.81
CA LEU A 14 -2.24 15.55 12.31
C LEU A 14 -1.83 14.33 11.49
N HIS A 15 -2.79 13.51 11.07
CA HIS A 15 -2.52 12.33 10.25
C HIS A 15 -2.09 12.76 8.84
N TYR A 16 -2.68 13.82 8.30
CA TYR A 16 -2.26 14.41 7.03
C TYR A 16 -0.81 14.92 7.06
N VAL A 17 -0.44 15.66 8.11
CA VAL A 17 0.94 16.14 8.31
C VAL A 17 1.91 14.97 8.50
N ALA A 18 1.54 13.94 9.27
CA ALA A 18 2.34 12.74 9.43
C ALA A 18 2.62 12.06 8.08
N GLY A 19 1.62 11.95 7.20
CA GLY A 19 1.79 11.45 5.84
C GLY A 19 2.77 12.29 5.02
N LEU A 20 2.64 13.61 5.04
CA LEU A 20 3.58 14.51 4.34
C LEU A 20 5.02 14.36 4.82
N VAL A 21 5.22 14.28 6.14
CA VAL A 21 6.55 14.05 6.72
C VAL A 21 7.07 12.67 6.30
N PHE A 22 6.25 11.63 6.40
CA PHE A 22 6.64 10.28 6.01
C PHE A 22 7.09 10.21 4.54
N TYR A 23 6.31 10.75 3.60
CA TYR A 23 6.64 10.67 2.17
C TYR A 23 7.80 11.57 1.74
N SER A 24 8.09 12.65 2.47
CA SER A 24 9.22 13.53 2.18
C SER A 24 10.53 13.05 2.82
N VAL A 25 10.48 12.60 4.07
CA VAL A 25 11.67 12.20 4.84
C VAL A 25 12.14 10.80 4.49
N THR A 26 11.22 9.85 4.28
CA THR A 26 11.58 8.44 4.05
C THR A 26 12.51 8.23 2.86
N PRO A 27 12.24 8.79 1.65
CA PRO A 27 13.15 8.62 0.52
C PRO A 27 14.54 9.21 0.78
N VAL A 28 14.59 10.37 1.44
CA VAL A 28 15.85 11.04 1.78
C VAL A 28 16.64 10.20 2.78
N ALA A 29 15.99 9.69 3.83
CA ALA A 29 16.62 8.86 4.84
C ALA A 29 17.21 7.57 4.24
N VAL A 30 16.44 6.90 3.37
CA VAL A 30 16.91 5.68 2.68
C VAL A 30 18.12 5.98 1.80
N VAL A 31 18.13 7.10 1.06
CA VAL A 31 19.26 7.50 0.23
C VAL A 31 20.48 7.84 1.08
N CYS A 32 20.32 8.64 2.14
CA CYS A 32 21.42 9.02 3.03
C CYS A 32 22.07 7.82 3.74
N GLU A 33 21.28 6.79 4.05
CA GLU A 33 21.79 5.56 4.66
C GLU A 33 22.46 4.62 3.64
N SER A 34 21.96 4.61 2.40
CA SER A 34 22.36 3.62 1.39
C SER A 34 23.42 4.13 0.41
N VAL A 35 23.57 5.45 0.23
CA VAL A 35 24.45 6.05 -0.78
C VAL A 35 25.56 6.86 -0.10
N PRO A 36 26.83 6.51 -0.32
CA PRO A 36 27.96 7.28 0.20
C PRO A 36 27.97 8.73 -0.32
N PRO A 37 28.63 9.68 0.38
CA PRO A 37 28.69 11.09 -0.02
C PRO A 37 29.24 11.34 -1.43
N PHE A 38 30.03 10.39 -1.97
CA PHE A 38 30.67 10.48 -3.29
C PHE A 38 29.97 9.64 -4.38
N GLY A 39 28.74 9.17 -4.11
CA GLY A 39 27.94 8.40 -5.05
C GLY A 39 28.16 6.88 -4.96
N LEU A 40 27.57 6.15 -5.91
CA LEU A 40 27.67 4.69 -5.99
C LEU A 40 29.10 4.26 -6.32
N THR A 41 29.68 3.40 -5.48
CA THR A 41 30.99 2.82 -5.78
C THR A 41 30.87 1.59 -6.69
N LYS A 42 31.95 1.24 -7.39
CA LYS A 42 32.00 -0.01 -8.18
C LYS A 42 31.77 -1.23 -7.30
N GLU A 43 32.25 -1.24 -6.05
CA GLU A 43 31.99 -2.36 -5.14
C GLU A 43 30.50 -2.51 -4.85
N MET A 44 29.74 -1.43 -4.69
CA MET A 44 28.29 -1.49 -4.46
C MET A 44 27.54 -2.10 -5.65
N ILE A 45 27.92 -1.72 -6.88
CA ILE A 45 27.32 -2.27 -8.09
C ILE A 45 27.68 -3.76 -8.22
N MET A 46 28.92 -4.14 -7.93
CA MET A 46 29.34 -5.54 -7.95
C MET A 46 28.76 -6.36 -6.77
N ALA A 47 28.30 -5.70 -5.70
CA ALA A 47 27.61 -6.32 -4.57
C ALA A 47 26.12 -6.58 -4.83
N LEU A 48 25.62 -6.32 -6.05
CA LEU A 48 24.30 -6.76 -6.48
C LEU A 48 24.17 -8.28 -6.34
N SER A 49 23.50 -8.69 -5.27
CA SER A 49 23.21 -10.08 -4.96
C SER A 49 21.78 -10.49 -5.31
N GLN A 50 21.50 -11.80 -5.17
CA GLN A 50 20.17 -12.39 -5.40
C GLN A 50 19.05 -11.68 -4.63
N ARG A 51 19.33 -11.09 -3.45
CA ARG A 51 18.34 -10.33 -2.67
C ARG A 51 17.74 -9.16 -3.45
N HIS A 52 18.56 -8.47 -4.27
CA HIS A 52 18.09 -7.34 -5.07
C HIS A 52 17.25 -7.82 -6.25
N ALA A 53 17.60 -8.98 -6.84
CA ALA A 53 16.79 -9.59 -7.90
C ALA A 53 15.43 -10.06 -7.38
N TYR A 54 15.39 -10.74 -6.22
CA TYR A 54 14.14 -11.13 -5.57
C TYR A 54 13.31 -9.93 -5.13
N GLY A 55 13.95 -8.94 -4.49
CA GLY A 55 13.31 -7.69 -4.09
C GLY A 55 12.71 -6.96 -5.29
N LEU A 56 13.47 -6.76 -6.37
CA LEU A 56 12.99 -6.09 -7.58
C LEU A 56 11.82 -6.86 -8.22
N SER A 57 11.91 -8.18 -8.27
CA SER A 57 10.87 -9.04 -8.83
C SER A 57 9.57 -8.95 -8.02
N LEU A 58 9.67 -9.01 -6.68
CA LEU A 58 8.52 -8.83 -5.78
C LEU A 58 7.93 -7.42 -5.91
N PHE A 59 8.78 -6.39 -5.95
CA PHE A 59 8.35 -5.00 -6.11
C PHE A 59 7.54 -4.80 -7.39
N ILE A 60 8.06 -5.30 -8.52
CA ILE A 60 7.38 -5.20 -9.83
C ILE A 60 6.06 -5.96 -9.81
N ALA A 61 6.07 -7.21 -9.34
CA ALA A 61 4.86 -8.03 -9.28
C ALA A 61 3.77 -7.36 -8.42
N ALA A 62 4.11 -6.94 -7.20
CA ALA A 62 3.18 -6.28 -6.29
C ALA A 62 2.67 -4.96 -6.85
N SER A 63 3.54 -4.14 -7.44
CA SER A 63 3.16 -2.85 -8.05
C SER A 63 2.21 -3.01 -9.24
N VAL A 64 2.48 -3.99 -10.12
CA VAL A 64 1.62 -4.28 -11.27
C VAL A 64 0.26 -4.80 -10.80
N THR A 65 0.23 -5.74 -9.87
CA THR A 65 -1.04 -6.23 -9.32
C THR A 65 -1.81 -5.10 -8.62
N GLN A 66 -1.13 -4.23 -7.87
CA GLN A 66 -1.76 -3.09 -7.17
C GLN A 66 -2.37 -2.10 -8.17
N TYR A 67 -1.66 -1.82 -9.27
CA TYR A 67 -2.19 -1.02 -10.36
C TYR A 67 -3.49 -1.60 -10.93
N HIS A 68 -3.52 -2.90 -11.21
CA HIS A 68 -4.74 -3.56 -11.71
C HIS A 68 -5.90 -3.48 -10.71
N ILE A 69 -5.62 -3.63 -9.42
CA ILE A 69 -6.63 -3.49 -8.37
C ILE A 69 -7.18 -2.07 -8.30
N HIS A 70 -6.32 -1.05 -8.33
CA HIS A 70 -6.78 0.35 -8.34
C HIS A 70 -7.53 0.70 -9.62
N ALA A 71 -7.10 0.21 -10.78
CA ALA A 71 -7.82 0.39 -12.04
C ALA A 71 -9.22 -0.23 -11.97
N TYR A 72 -9.35 -1.42 -11.37
CA TYR A 72 -10.63 -2.06 -11.12
C TYR A 72 -11.49 -1.23 -10.15
N LEU A 73 -10.96 -0.80 -9.01
CA LEU A 73 -11.69 0.04 -8.04
C LEU A 73 -12.15 1.38 -8.66
N ALA A 74 -11.31 1.98 -9.51
CA ALA A 74 -11.67 3.20 -10.24
C ALA A 74 -12.80 2.94 -11.26
N SER A 75 -12.83 1.75 -11.88
CA SER A 75 -13.90 1.36 -12.82
C SER A 75 -15.27 1.19 -12.15
N LEU A 76 -15.29 0.88 -10.85
CA LEU A 76 -16.52 0.76 -10.06
C LEU A 76 -17.18 2.12 -9.75
N LYS A 77 -16.43 3.22 -9.83
CA LYS A 77 -16.97 4.57 -9.56
C LYS A 77 -17.78 5.06 -10.77
N PRO A 78 -19.09 5.36 -10.63
CA PRO A 78 -19.89 5.89 -11.74
C PRO A 78 -19.33 7.23 -12.22
N ARG A 79 -19.12 7.38 -13.54
CA ARG A 79 -18.67 8.65 -14.14
C ARG A 79 -19.76 9.72 -14.14
N ILE A 80 -21.02 9.30 -14.27
CA ILE A 80 -22.21 10.16 -14.32
C ILE A 80 -23.23 9.61 -13.32
N GLY A 81 -23.90 10.49 -12.57
CA GLY A 81 -24.90 10.11 -11.58
C GLY A 81 -24.44 10.19 -10.12
N PRO A 82 -25.25 9.65 -9.18
CA PRO A 82 -24.98 9.70 -7.74
C PRO A 82 -23.78 8.82 -7.36
N ARG A 83 -23.07 9.19 -6.28
CA ARG A 83 -21.98 8.39 -5.73
C ARG A 83 -22.56 7.14 -5.08
N ILE A 84 -22.50 6.02 -5.80
CA ILE A 84 -22.85 4.71 -5.26
C ILE A 84 -21.55 3.95 -5.08
N TYR A 85 -21.27 3.55 -3.84
CA TYR A 85 -20.19 2.61 -3.55
C TYR A 85 -20.67 1.20 -3.87
N ILE A 86 -19.85 0.47 -4.61
CA ILE A 86 -20.08 -0.92 -4.98
C ILE A 86 -19.08 -1.77 -4.20
N LEU A 87 -19.56 -2.86 -3.61
CA LEU A 87 -18.68 -3.84 -2.98
C LEU A 87 -17.86 -4.53 -4.10
N PRO A 88 -16.52 -4.39 -4.11
CA PRO A 88 -15.68 -5.06 -5.09
C PRO A 88 -15.79 -6.59 -4.92
N LYS A 89 -15.75 -7.33 -6.03
CA LYS A 89 -15.86 -8.81 -6.04
C LYS A 89 -14.90 -9.41 -7.06
N GLY A 90 -14.47 -10.63 -6.80
CA GLY A 90 -13.60 -11.38 -7.72
C GLY A 90 -12.12 -11.25 -7.40
N GLY A 91 -11.38 -12.34 -7.62
CA GLY A 91 -9.93 -12.36 -7.50
C GLY A 91 -9.49 -12.21 -6.04
N LEU A 92 -8.55 -11.29 -5.77
CA LEU A 92 -8.07 -11.06 -4.40
C LEU A 92 -9.15 -10.50 -3.47
N PHE A 93 -10.20 -9.87 -4.01
CA PHE A 93 -11.32 -9.36 -3.22
C PHE A 93 -12.20 -10.44 -2.62
N ASP A 94 -12.10 -11.69 -3.11
CA ASP A 94 -12.83 -12.82 -2.52
C ASP A 94 -12.13 -13.33 -1.24
N ALA A 95 -10.84 -13.05 -1.09
CA ALA A 95 -10.03 -13.47 0.06
C ALA A 95 -9.84 -12.35 1.09
N VAL A 96 -9.63 -11.10 0.63
CA VAL A 96 -9.37 -9.95 1.49
C VAL A 96 -10.15 -8.72 1.05
N LEU A 97 -10.59 -7.90 2.00
CA LEU A 97 -11.36 -6.69 1.73
C LEU A 97 -10.53 -5.61 1.04
N CYS A 98 -9.29 -5.40 1.51
CA CYS A 98 -8.40 -4.36 1.03
C CYS A 98 -7.11 -4.96 0.44
N PRO A 99 -7.19 -5.66 -0.72
CA PRO A 99 -6.02 -6.32 -1.29
C PRO A 99 -4.93 -5.35 -1.74
N HIS A 100 -5.27 -4.10 -2.05
CA HIS A 100 -4.28 -3.07 -2.39
C HIS A 100 -3.37 -2.74 -1.20
N TYR A 101 -3.88 -2.72 0.04
CA TYR A 101 -3.05 -2.53 1.23
C TYR A 101 -2.07 -3.68 1.45
N PHE A 102 -2.51 -4.92 1.19
CA PHE A 102 -1.61 -6.06 1.25
C PHE A 102 -0.46 -5.94 0.23
N LEU A 103 -0.78 -5.53 -1.00
CA LEU A 103 0.25 -5.33 -2.03
C LEU A 103 1.18 -4.16 -1.69
N GLU A 104 0.67 -3.10 -1.08
CA GLU A 104 1.51 -2.02 -0.59
C GLU A 104 2.50 -2.51 0.48
N ILE A 105 2.05 -3.33 1.43
CA ILE A 105 2.96 -3.99 2.39
C ILE A 105 4.04 -4.81 1.66
N LEU A 106 3.68 -5.57 0.62
CA LEU A 106 4.66 -6.33 -0.18
C LEU A 106 5.66 -5.44 -0.92
N ILE A 107 5.24 -4.27 -1.39
CA ILE A 107 6.13 -3.28 -2.02
C ILE A 107 7.18 -2.79 -1.01
N TYR A 108 6.77 -2.44 0.21
CA TYR A 108 7.72 -2.02 1.25
C TYR A 108 8.57 -3.19 1.77
N ALA A 109 8.03 -4.41 1.81
CA ALA A 109 8.81 -5.61 2.14
C ALA A 109 9.88 -5.89 1.08
N ALA A 110 9.57 -5.66 -0.19
CA ALA A 110 10.53 -5.75 -1.29
C ALA A 110 11.63 -4.70 -1.18
N LEU A 111 11.29 -3.46 -0.79
CA LEU A 111 12.28 -2.40 -0.51
C LEU A 111 13.20 -2.79 0.65
N PHE A 112 12.65 -3.31 1.75
CA PHE A 112 13.44 -3.81 2.86
C PHE A 112 14.35 -4.97 2.45
N MET A 113 13.86 -5.91 1.63
CA MET A 113 14.68 -7.02 1.13
C MET A 113 15.85 -6.55 0.24
N ALA A 114 15.61 -5.52 -0.59
CA ALA A 114 16.63 -4.98 -1.48
C ALA A 114 17.68 -4.14 -0.73
N VAL A 115 17.24 -3.29 0.20
CA VAL A 115 18.10 -2.31 0.90
C VAL A 115 18.67 -2.90 2.20
N GLY A 116 17.82 -3.52 3.03
CA GLY A 116 18.23 -4.26 4.23
C GLY A 116 18.71 -3.40 5.39
N THR A 117 18.22 -2.16 5.51
CA THR A 117 18.63 -1.23 6.57
C THR A 117 17.62 -1.13 7.72
N TRP A 118 18.04 -0.57 8.85
CA TRP A 118 17.12 -0.30 9.97
C TRP A 118 16.04 0.71 9.60
N THR A 119 16.35 1.70 8.77
CA THR A 119 15.35 2.66 8.27
C THR A 119 14.28 1.94 7.45
N THR A 120 14.68 1.11 6.48
CA THR A 120 13.71 0.40 5.62
C THR A 120 12.88 -0.61 6.40
N PHE A 121 13.43 -1.22 7.45
CA PHE A 121 12.66 -2.04 8.39
C PHE A 121 11.63 -1.22 9.19
N ALA A 122 12.04 -0.08 9.76
CA ALA A 122 11.14 0.80 10.51
C ALA A 122 10.00 1.33 9.64
N VAL A 123 10.30 1.68 8.38
CA VAL A 123 9.33 2.09 7.37
C VAL A 123 8.33 0.96 7.08
N LEU A 124 8.82 -0.28 6.92
CA LEU A 124 7.93 -1.44 6.72
C LEU A 124 6.98 -1.63 7.91
N VAL A 125 7.50 -1.57 9.14
CA VAL A 125 6.67 -1.70 10.35
C VAL A 125 5.63 -0.59 10.42
N TRP A 126 6.03 0.65 10.14
CA TRP A 126 5.12 1.79 10.08
C TRP A 126 3.98 1.55 9.08
N VAL A 127 4.30 1.16 7.85
CA VAL A 127 3.32 0.90 6.78
C VAL A 127 2.37 -0.23 7.18
N VAL A 128 2.88 -1.32 7.76
CA VAL A 128 2.04 -2.43 8.22
C VAL A 128 1.03 -1.95 9.26
N VAL A 129 1.45 -1.17 10.25
CA VAL A 129 0.56 -0.65 11.31
C VAL A 129 -0.46 0.33 10.73
N ASP A 130 -0.01 1.30 9.94
CA ASP A 130 -0.85 2.36 9.36
C ASP A 130 -1.94 1.79 8.46
N LEU A 131 -1.57 0.86 7.58
CA LEU A 131 -2.53 0.20 6.70
C LEU A 131 -3.46 -0.73 7.47
N SER A 132 -2.99 -1.41 8.53
CA SER A 132 -3.83 -2.26 9.38
C SER A 132 -4.94 -1.46 10.06
N VAL A 133 -4.64 -0.27 10.57
CA VAL A 133 -5.64 0.64 11.14
C VAL A 133 -6.61 1.09 10.05
N SER A 134 -6.11 1.54 8.90
CA SER A 134 -6.93 1.99 7.76
C SER A 134 -7.86 0.89 7.22
N ALA A 135 -7.42 -0.37 7.22
CA ALA A 135 -8.23 -1.49 6.79
C ALA A 135 -9.34 -1.85 7.80
N ASP A 136 -9.08 -1.70 9.10
CA ASP A 136 -10.12 -1.90 10.12
C ASP A 136 -11.19 -0.81 10.04
N GLU A 137 -10.81 0.44 9.82
CA GLU A 137 -11.74 1.54 9.54
C GLU A 137 -12.56 1.27 8.28
N SER A 138 -11.91 0.81 7.21
CA SER A 138 -12.57 0.42 5.97
C SER A 138 -13.57 -0.71 6.22
N TYR A 139 -13.18 -1.76 6.96
CA TYR A 139 -14.07 -2.86 7.32
C TYR A 139 -15.31 -2.39 8.07
N LYS A 140 -15.13 -1.56 9.12
CA LYS A 140 -16.24 -0.98 9.88
C LYS A 140 -17.17 -0.16 8.99
N TRP A 141 -16.61 0.62 8.07
CA TRP A 141 -17.38 1.39 7.11
C TRP A 141 -18.17 0.49 6.14
N TYR A 142 -17.53 -0.55 5.57
CA TYR A 142 -18.19 -1.51 4.70
C TYR A 142 -19.29 -2.28 5.44
N LEU A 143 -19.07 -2.69 6.69
CA LEU A 143 -20.06 -3.38 7.52
C LEU A 143 -21.27 -2.48 7.78
N ALA A 144 -21.05 -1.23 8.19
CA ALA A 144 -22.13 -0.27 8.41
C ALA A 144 -22.93 0.05 7.14
N ARG A 145 -22.27 -0.01 5.97
CA ARG A 145 -22.87 0.34 4.68
C ARG A 145 -23.60 -0.81 4.00
N PHE A 146 -23.05 -2.02 4.06
CA PHE A 146 -23.51 -3.18 3.30
C PHE A 146 -24.13 -4.28 4.17
N GLY A 147 -23.95 -4.23 5.50
CA GLY A 147 -24.53 -5.17 6.46
C GLY A 147 -24.29 -6.62 6.05
N ASP A 148 -25.38 -7.39 5.94
CA ASP A 148 -25.39 -8.82 5.61
C ASP A 148 -24.80 -9.18 4.24
N LYS A 149 -24.56 -8.20 3.36
CA LYS A 149 -23.91 -8.44 2.05
C LYS A 149 -22.39 -8.60 2.18
N LEU A 150 -21.80 -8.16 3.28
CA LEU A 150 -20.39 -8.33 3.57
C LEU A 150 -20.19 -9.69 4.24
N ASN A 151 -19.23 -10.48 3.76
CA ASN A 151 -18.83 -11.69 4.47
C ASN A 151 -18.19 -11.30 5.81
N PRO A 152 -18.75 -11.67 6.97
CA PRO A 152 -18.18 -11.29 8.27
C PRO A 152 -16.80 -11.90 8.52
N GLU A 153 -16.47 -13.01 7.86
CA GLU A 153 -15.19 -13.72 7.99
C GLU A 153 -14.12 -13.25 6.98
N ILE A 154 -14.42 -12.25 6.15
CA ILE A 154 -13.45 -11.73 5.19
C ILE A 154 -12.24 -11.13 5.94
N ALA A 155 -11.04 -11.53 5.54
CA ALA A 155 -9.83 -10.91 6.05
C ALA A 155 -9.75 -9.44 5.57
N ARG A 156 -9.22 -8.55 6.39
CA ARG A 156 -9.09 -7.12 6.09
C ARG A 156 -7.93 -6.86 5.14
N ILE A 157 -6.75 -7.43 5.44
CA ILE A 157 -5.51 -7.24 4.68
C ILE A 157 -4.81 -8.55 4.37
N ILE A 158 -4.51 -9.36 5.40
CA ILE A 158 -3.66 -10.56 5.24
C ILE A 158 -4.59 -11.76 5.16
N PRO A 159 -4.61 -12.49 4.03
CA PRO A 159 -5.45 -13.67 3.90
C PRO A 159 -5.24 -14.62 5.08
N PHE A 160 -6.33 -15.06 5.71
CA PHE A 160 -6.34 -16.03 6.81
C PHE A 160 -5.71 -15.56 8.15
N VAL A 161 -5.30 -14.30 8.28
CA VAL A 161 -4.71 -13.76 9.52
C VAL A 161 -5.48 -12.55 10.03
N PHE A 162 -5.63 -11.52 9.19
CA PHE A 162 -6.21 -10.24 9.61
C PHE A 162 -7.02 -9.60 8.50
#